data_AF-A0A5A7ZPW2-F1
#
_entry.id   AF-A0A5A7ZPW2-F1
#
_cell.length_a   1.000
_cell.length_b   1.000
_cell.length_c   1.000
_cell.angle_alpha   90.00
_cell.angle_beta   90.00
_cell.angle_gamma   90.00
#
_symmetry.space_group_name_H-M   'P 1'
#
loop_
_entity.id
_entity.type
_entity.pdbx_description
1 polymer ?
#
loop_
_entity_poly.entity_id
_entity_poly.type
_entity_poly.pdbx_seq_one_letter_code
_entity_poly.pdbx_strand_id
1 'polypeptide(L)'
;MSRDDPQMKLRLPEALRDRIRDAADENGRSLNAEIVNTLSRAYPREGGAIDFARDLFGIYMFHAKQMGQTDSDLIEELFEGLFNEIRQLEEIKDNYNKLTNAPDPT
;
A
#
# COMPACT_ATOMS: atom_id res chain seq x y z
N MET A 1 4.33 4.49 -25.93
CA MET A 1 3.58 5.21 -24.89
C MET A 1 4.59 5.59 -23.83
N SER A 2 4.86 6.88 -23.67
CA SER A 2 5.77 7.36 -22.62
C SER A 2 5.14 7.07 -21.26
N ARG A 3 5.91 6.55 -20.31
CA ARG A 3 5.44 6.46 -18.91
C ARG A 3 5.30 7.89 -18.39
N ASP A 4 4.08 8.31 -18.08
CA ASP A 4 3.75 9.66 -17.58
C ASP A 4 4.13 9.85 -16.09
N ASP A 5 4.92 8.95 -15.50
CA ASP A 5 5.36 9.08 -14.12
C ASP A 5 6.33 10.26 -13.94
N PRO A 6 6.08 11.18 -13.00
CA PRO A 6 6.96 12.32 -12.76
C PRO A 6 8.37 11.84 -12.33
N GLN A 7 9.39 12.30 -13.05
CA GLN A 7 10.79 11.95 -12.77
C GLN A 7 11.47 12.99 -11.89
N MET A 8 12.20 12.54 -10.87
CA MET A 8 12.98 13.40 -9.98
C MET A 8 14.48 13.14 -10.14
N LYS A 9 15.30 14.20 -10.27
CA LYS A 9 16.76 14.09 -10.27
C LYS A 9 17.28 14.13 -8.82
N LEU A 10 17.76 12.98 -8.33
CA LEU A 10 18.33 12.85 -6.99
C LEU A 10 19.85 13.06 -7.00
N ARG A 11 20.36 13.84 -6.03
CA ARG A 11 21.79 13.93 -5.73
C ARG A 11 22.06 13.11 -4.47
N LEU A 12 22.73 11.97 -4.63
CA LEU A 12 23.04 11.06 -3.54
C LEU A 12 24.56 11.08 -3.27
N PRO A 13 24.99 11.05 -2.00
CA PRO A 13 26.37 10.70 -1.66
C PRO A 13 26.72 9.33 -2.26
N GLU A 14 27.95 9.19 -2.75
CA GLU A 14 28.38 7.96 -3.44
C GLU A 14 28.23 6.71 -2.57
N ALA A 15 28.68 6.78 -1.31
CA ALA A 15 28.55 5.68 -0.36
C ALA A 15 27.08 5.25 -0.11
N LEU A 16 26.13 6.20 -0.16
CA LEU A 16 24.71 5.87 -0.01
C LEU A 16 24.17 5.19 -1.27
N ARG A 17 24.54 5.68 -2.46
CA ARG A 17 24.14 5.08 -3.74
C ARG A 17 24.61 3.63 -3.83
N ASP A 18 25.85 3.35 -3.43
CA ASP A 18 26.41 2.01 -3.53
C ASP A 18 25.72 1.05 -2.54
N ARG A 19 25.45 1.48 -1.30
CA ARG A 19 24.64 0.68 -0.36
C ARG A 19 23.24 0.33 -0.88
N ILE A 20 22.58 1.25 -1.59
CA ILE A 20 21.27 0.97 -2.20
C ILE A 20 21.41 -0.01 -3.36
N ARG A 21 22.51 0.04 -4.11
CA ARG A 21 22.79 -0.91 -5.19
C ARG A 21 22.95 -2.32 -4.65
N ASP A 22 23.77 -2.49 -3.60
CA ASP A 22 23.98 -3.79 -2.98
C ASP A 22 22.65 -4.39 -2.47
N ALA A 23 21.83 -3.58 -1.80
CA ALA A 23 20.50 -3.99 -1.35
C ALA A 23 19.55 -4.33 -2.51
N ALA A 24 19.63 -3.62 -3.64
CA ALA A 24 18.84 -3.91 -4.83
C ALA A 24 19.24 -5.25 -5.46
N ASP A 25 20.54 -5.53 -5.54
CA ASP A 25 21.09 -6.77 -6.08
C ASP A 25 20.72 -7.97 -5.18
N GLU A 26 20.85 -7.83 -3.85
CA GLU A 26 20.43 -8.84 -2.88
C GLU A 26 18.92 -9.16 -2.98
N ASN A 27 18.10 -8.15 -3.25
CA ASN A 27 16.65 -8.30 -3.39
C ASN A 27 16.19 -8.67 -4.80
N GLY A 28 17.10 -8.80 -5.78
CA GLY A 28 16.77 -9.10 -7.17
C GLY A 28 15.92 -8.00 -7.85
N ARG A 29 16.11 -6.73 -7.45
CA ARG A 29 15.37 -5.57 -7.95
C ARG A 29 16.30 -4.64 -8.73
N SER A 30 15.73 -3.88 -9.67
CA SER A 30 16.46 -2.72 -10.21
C SER A 30 16.67 -1.67 -9.11
N LEU A 31 17.73 -0.86 -9.23
CA LEU A 31 18.00 0.22 -8.29
C LEU A 31 16.79 1.15 -8.08
N ASN A 32 16.08 1.48 -9.16
CA ASN A 32 14.87 2.31 -9.08
C ASN A 32 13.74 1.61 -8.33
N ALA A 33 13.54 0.31 -8.56
CA ALA A 33 12.52 -0.46 -7.84
C ALA A 33 12.83 -0.57 -6.35
N GLU A 34 14.10 -0.66 -5.97
CA GLU A 34 14.50 -0.68 -4.57
C GLU A 34 14.31 0.69 -3.88
N ILE A 35 14.65 1.78 -4.58
CA ILE A 35 14.40 3.14 -4.10
C ILE A 35 12.90 3.36 -3.88
N VAL A 36 12.06 3.01 -4.86
CA VAL A 36 10.60 3.14 -4.74
C VAL A 36 10.08 2.27 -3.59
N ASN A 37 10.49 1.00 -3.51
CA ASN A 37 10.06 0.11 -2.42
C ASN A 37 10.44 0.65 -1.04
N THR A 38 11.67 1.13 -0.89
CA THR A 38 12.17 1.70 0.38
C THR A 38 11.38 2.95 0.75
N LEU A 39 11.19 3.88 -0.19
CA LEU A 39 10.47 5.12 0.07
C LEU A 39 8.99 4.88 0.33
N SER A 40 8.32 3.97 -0.38
CA SER A 40 6.91 3.63 -0.13
C SER A 40 6.69 3.01 1.25
N ARG A 41 7.69 2.35 1.83
CA ARG A 41 7.61 1.85 3.21
C ARG A 41 7.83 2.95 4.24
N ALA A 42 8.71 3.91 3.94
CA ALA A 42 8.99 5.06 4.81
C ALA A 42 7.86 6.11 4.76
N TYR A 43 7.21 6.25 3.61
CA TYR A 43 6.12 7.17 3.31
C TYR A 43 4.96 6.37 2.70
N PRO A 44 4.24 5.57 3.52
CA PRO A 44 3.09 4.84 3.02
C PRO A 44 2.06 5.80 2.44
N ARG A 45 1.33 5.36 1.39
CA ARG A 45 0.20 6.11 0.86
C ARG A 45 -0.74 6.45 2.03
N GLU A 46 -1.18 7.70 2.09
CA GLU A 46 -2.23 8.07 3.05
C GLU A 46 -3.49 7.28 2.68
N GLY A 47 -3.87 6.38 3.59
CA GLY A 47 -5.00 5.48 3.44
C GLY A 47 -4.58 4.00 3.56
N GLY A 48 -5.27 3.27 4.44
CA GLY A 48 -5.01 1.86 4.70
C GLY A 48 -5.46 0.95 3.55
N ALA A 49 -5.37 -0.37 3.75
CA ALA A 49 -5.95 -1.35 2.82
C ALA A 49 -7.44 -1.08 2.57
N ILE A 50 -8.09 -0.56 3.60
CA ILE A 50 -9.46 -0.05 3.64
C ILE A 50 -9.71 1.05 2.60
N ASP A 51 -8.85 2.06 2.53
CA ASP A 51 -9.02 3.19 1.61
C ASP A 51 -8.71 2.78 0.17
N PHE A 52 -7.73 1.90 -0.02
CA PHE A 52 -7.45 1.31 -1.34
C PHE A 52 -8.62 0.47 -1.87
N ALA A 53 -9.24 -0.37 -1.02
CA ALA A 53 -10.41 -1.15 -1.40
C ALA A 53 -11.59 -0.24 -1.80
N ARG A 54 -11.81 0.85 -1.05
CA ARG A 54 -12.84 1.85 -1.36
C ARG A 54 -12.61 2.52 -2.71
N ASP A 55 -11.38 2.94 -3.01
CA ASP A 55 -11.00 3.55 -4.29
C ASP A 55 -11.29 2.60 -5.47
N LEU A 56 -10.86 1.34 -5.36
CA LEU A 56 -11.08 0.32 -6.40
C LEU A 56 -12.57 0.04 -6.63
N PHE A 57 -13.36 -0.04 -5.56
CA PHE A 57 -14.81 -0.21 -5.65
C PHE A 57 -15.47 0.95 -6.38
N GLY A 58 -15.09 2.20 -6.05
CA GLY A 58 -15.62 3.38 -6.72
C GLY A 58 -15.38 3.35 -8.23
N ILE A 59 -14.19 2.93 -8.66
CA ILE A 59 -13.85 2.77 -10.08
C ILE A 59 -14.68 1.65 -10.72
N TYR A 60 -14.79 0.50 -10.05
CA TYR A 60 -15.55 -0.64 -10.55
C TYR A 60 -17.04 -0.30 -10.72
N MET A 61 -17.67 0.29 -9.70
CA MET A 61 -19.08 0.67 -9.73
C MET A 61 -19.37 1.72 -10.80
N PHE A 62 -18.46 2.69 -10.98
CA PHE A 62 -18.55 3.66 -12.07
C PHE A 62 -18.56 2.97 -13.44
N HIS A 63 -17.70 1.97 -13.65
CA HIS A 63 -17.67 1.17 -14.89
C HIS A 63 -18.89 0.27 -15.05
N ALA A 64 -19.31 -0.43 -14.00
CA ALA A 64 -20.44 -1.35 -14.02
C ALA A 64 -21.75 -0.61 -14.37
N LYS A 65 -21.95 0.57 -13.78
CA LYS A 65 -23.06 1.48 -14.07
C LYS A 65 -23.06 1.97 -15.53
N GLN A 66 -21.89 2.23 -16.10
CA GLN A 66 -21.75 2.62 -17.52
C GLN A 66 -22.07 1.48 -18.48
N MET A 67 -21.81 0.22 -18.09
CA MET A 67 -22.10 -0.95 -18.91
C MET A 67 -23.53 -1.50 -18.74
N GLY A 68 -24.35 -0.90 -17.88
CA GLY A 68 -25.72 -1.37 -17.59
C GLY A 68 -25.76 -2.77 -16.94
N GLN A 69 -24.65 -3.24 -16.40
CA GLN A 69 -24.53 -4.52 -15.70
C GLN A 69 -24.23 -4.24 -14.24
N THR A 70 -25.15 -4.58 -13.34
CA THR A 70 -24.82 -4.72 -11.92
C THR A 70 -25.85 -5.60 -11.23
N ASP A 71 -25.42 -6.72 -10.67
CA ASP A 71 -26.01 -7.21 -9.40
C ASP A 71 -25.29 -6.43 -8.30
N SER A 72 -25.63 -5.14 -8.16
CA SER A 72 -25.02 -4.17 -7.23
C SER A 72 -24.96 -4.72 -5.81
N ASP A 73 -26.03 -5.43 -5.43
CA ASP A 73 -26.29 -5.89 -4.08
C ASP A 73 -25.28 -6.97 -3.62
N LEU A 74 -24.95 -7.93 -4.49
CA LEU A 74 -24.00 -9.01 -4.16
C LEU A 74 -22.57 -8.47 -3.97
N ILE A 75 -22.21 -7.46 -4.76
CA ILE A 75 -20.87 -6.86 -4.73
C ILE A 75 -20.75 -5.92 -3.53
N GLU A 76 -21.81 -5.18 -3.20
CA GLU A 76 -21.89 -4.38 -1.98
C GLU A 76 -21.76 -5.26 -0.73
N GLU A 77 -22.47 -6.39 -0.65
CA GLU A 77 -22.39 -7.32 0.48
C GLU A 77 -20.98 -7.90 0.66
N LEU A 78 -20.35 -8.35 -0.43
CA LEU A 78 -18.96 -8.82 -0.43
C LEU A 78 -17.98 -7.75 0.04
N PHE A 79 -18.18 -6.50 -0.37
CA PHE A 79 -17.31 -5.38 0.02
C PHE A 79 -17.46 -4.99 1.49
N GLU A 80 -18.69 -4.89 2.00
CA GLU A 80 -18.93 -4.63 3.42
C GLU A 80 -18.32 -5.73 4.29
N GLY A 81 -18.46 -6.99 3.89
CA GLY A 81 -17.81 -8.12 4.55
C GLY A 81 -16.29 -7.97 4.62
N LEU A 82 -15.66 -7.71 3.46
CA LEU A 82 -14.21 -7.57 3.37
C LEU A 82 -13.69 -6.38 4.19
N PHE A 83 -14.41 -5.25 4.17
CA PHE A 83 -14.05 -4.04 4.90
C PHE A 83 -14.10 -4.26 6.41
N ASN A 84 -15.16 -4.91 6.89
CA ASN A 84 -15.31 -5.26 8.30
C ASN A 84 -14.18 -6.18 8.76
N GLU A 85 -13.79 -7.15 7.93
CA GLU A 85 -12.72 -8.09 8.26
C GLU A 85 -11.34 -7.42 8.28
N ILE A 86 -11.02 -6.57 7.30
CA ILE A 86 -9.77 -5.79 7.29
C ILE A 86 -9.69 -4.90 8.54
N ARG A 87 -10.79 -4.22 8.90
CA ARG A 87 -10.84 -3.37 10.09
C ARG A 87 -10.57 -4.17 11.37
N GLN A 88 -11.17 -5.33 11.53
CA GLN A 88 -10.90 -6.20 12.69
C GLN A 88 -9.42 -6.60 12.76
N LEU A 89 -8.79 -6.90 11.62
CA LEU A 89 -7.36 -7.22 11.58
C LEU A 89 -6.47 -6.03 11.96
N GLU A 90 -6.83 -4.81 11.56
CA GLU A 90 -6.13 -3.59 11.99
C GLU A 90 -6.23 -3.39 13.51
N GLU A 91 -7.43 -3.54 14.08
CA GLU A 91 -7.64 -3.46 15.53
C GLU A 91 -6.84 -4.54 16.29
N ILE A 92 -6.80 -5.77 15.77
CA ILE A 92 -5.99 -6.86 16.34
C ILE A 92 -4.50 -6.51 16.28
N LYS A 93 -4.00 -6.01 15.14
CA LYS A 93 -2.61 -5.60 14.96
C LYS A 93 -2.23 -4.49 15.93
N ASP A 94 -3.08 -3.49 16.10
CA ASP A 94 -2.84 -2.38 17.02
C ASP A 94 -2.81 -2.85 18.48
N ASN A 95 -3.71 -3.75 18.86
CA ASN A 95 -3.71 -4.36 20.19
C ASN A 95 -2.46 -5.20 20.44
N TYR A 96 -2.03 -6.01 19.46
CA TYR A 96 -0.78 -6.75 19.54
C TYR A 96 0.43 -5.83 19.72
N ASN A 97 0.51 -4.73 18.95
CA ASN A 97 1.60 -3.77 19.06
C ASN A 97 1.62 -3.07 20.43
N LYS A 98 0.46 -2.75 21.01
CA LYS A 98 0.37 -2.19 22.37
C LYS A 98 0.85 -3.17 23.43
N LEU A 99 0.52 -4.46 23.30
CA LEU A 99 0.94 -5.50 24.25
C LEU A 99 2.43 -5.81 24.17
N THR A 100 3.02 -5.71 22.98
CA THR A 100 4.43 -6.08 22.74
C THR A 100 5.42 -4.92 22.87
N ASN A 101 4.95 -3.67 22.77
CA ASN A 101 5.77 -2.47 22.95
C ASN A 101 5.45 -1.69 24.25
N ALA A 102 4.70 -2.28 25.18
CA ALA A 102 4.50 -1.68 26.50
C ALA A 102 5.84 -1.66 27.26
N PRO A 103 6.26 -0.52 27.86
CA PRO A 103 7.46 -0.48 28.68
C PRO A 103 7.28 -1.40 29.89
N ASP A 104 8.34 -2.15 30.23
CA ASP A 104 8.37 -3.08 31.37
C ASP A 104 7.86 -2.36 32.64
N PRO A 105 6.89 -2.93 33.37
CA PRO A 105 6.42 -2.31 34.60
C PRO A 105 7.54 -2.32 35.64
N THR A 106 8.12 -1.14 35.88
CA THR A 106 9.09 -0.85 36.95
C THR A 106 8.52 -1.13 38.33
#